data_AF-A0A2E2B2F3-F1
#
_entry.id   AF-A0A2E2B2F3-F1
#
_cell.length_a   1.000
_cell.length_b   1.000
_cell.length_c   1.000
_cell.angle_alpha   90.00
_cell.angle_beta   90.00
_cell.angle_gamma   90.00
#
_symmetry.space_group_name_H-M   'P 1'
#
loop_
_entity.id
_entity.type
_entity.pdbx_description
1 polymer ?
#
loop_
_entity_poly.entity_id
_entity_poly.type
_entity_poly.pdbx_seq_one_letter_code
_entity_poly.pdbx_strand_id
1 'polypeptide(L)'
;MVSPDNNDKPYKRPNGAYMILPAEQVHGHRSMVGDDWIASAITFEPRMPYYGNAAAPPAKGHHNAQLWFATGKGIAGWMISWKDDTAINAVPRGYVSLGDQPVISAGNRITAGKLNLQVVGNHVTQITPFNEKELWVHLSDNNPASIPANTPLGYGMTAWPDGESPVQMTRIEHDSLLILKVATGSETSTLLLYNPTDTAVNYASTLTGESRVYRCHIQGANGQSQQVESLGNLAVNRGQLVVIPGVAQ
;
A
#
# COMPACT_ATOMS: atom_id res chain seq x y z
N MET A 1 -1.63 42.94 9.73
CA MET A 1 -2.10 42.54 8.39
C MET A 1 -1.11 41.53 7.84
N VAL A 2 -1.56 40.30 7.60
CA VAL A 2 -0.70 39.19 7.15
C VAL A 2 -0.58 39.29 5.62
N SER A 3 0.66 39.31 5.12
CA SER A 3 0.98 39.36 3.68
C SER A 3 0.42 38.13 2.93
N PRO A 4 -0.03 38.30 1.66
CA PRO A 4 -0.44 37.22 0.76
C PRO A 4 0.66 36.17 0.45
N ASP A 5 1.91 36.41 0.83
CA ASP A 5 3.08 35.59 0.46
C ASP A 5 3.29 34.32 1.30
N ASN A 6 2.22 33.75 1.88
CA ASN A 6 2.35 32.64 2.85
C ASN A 6 1.83 31.28 2.37
N ASN A 7 1.39 31.16 1.12
CA ASN A 7 0.89 29.90 0.55
C ASN A 7 1.98 29.03 -0.11
N ASP A 8 3.18 29.57 -0.33
CA ASP A 8 4.27 28.85 -1.03
C ASP A 8 5.16 28.01 -0.12
N LYS A 9 4.88 27.96 1.19
CA LYS A 9 5.63 27.12 2.12
C LYS A 9 4.92 25.79 2.35
N PRO A 10 5.57 24.63 2.13
CA PRO A 10 4.95 23.30 2.21
C PRO A 10 4.21 23.02 3.54
N TYR A 11 4.63 23.67 4.63
CA TYR A 11 4.04 23.53 5.97
C TYR A 11 2.80 24.41 6.23
N LYS A 12 2.44 25.33 5.33
CA LYS A 12 1.21 26.16 5.40
C LYS A 12 0.11 25.69 4.45
N ARG A 13 0.36 24.68 3.61
CA ARG A 13 -0.70 23.95 2.91
C ARG A 13 -1.59 23.30 3.98
N PRO A 14 -2.92 23.45 3.92
CA PRO A 14 -3.81 23.08 5.00
C PRO A 14 -3.72 21.57 5.22
N ASN A 15 -3.00 21.18 6.27
CA ASN A 15 -2.80 19.81 6.71
C ASN A 15 -2.28 18.88 5.61
N GLY A 16 -0.98 18.58 5.59
CA GLY A 16 -0.43 17.46 4.82
C GLY A 16 0.98 17.75 4.30
N ALA A 17 2.01 17.32 5.05
CA ALA A 17 3.32 17.16 4.45
C ALA A 17 3.18 16.04 3.40
N TYR A 18 3.32 16.36 2.11
CA TYR A 18 3.42 15.33 1.08
C TYR A 18 4.68 14.52 1.39
N MET A 19 4.53 13.32 1.92
CA MET A 19 5.68 12.52 2.25
C MET A 19 5.97 11.55 1.11
N ILE A 20 7.07 11.80 0.40
CA ILE A 20 7.46 11.03 -0.79
C ILE A 20 8.34 9.85 -0.40
N LEU A 21 8.28 8.78 -1.19
CA LEU A 21 9.29 7.71 -1.17
C LEU A 21 10.65 8.33 -1.53
N PRO A 22 11.65 8.27 -0.63
CA PRO A 22 12.98 8.78 -0.95
C PRO A 22 13.66 7.90 -2.01
N ALA A 23 14.37 8.53 -2.96
CA ALA A 23 15.00 7.81 -4.08
C ALA A 23 16.00 6.73 -3.61
N GLU A 24 16.69 7.01 -2.51
CA GLU A 24 17.61 6.07 -1.88
C GLU A 24 16.92 4.88 -1.24
N GLN A 25 15.60 4.89 -1.00
CA GLN A 25 14.86 3.76 -0.44
C GLN A 25 14.21 2.88 -1.52
N VAL A 26 14.37 3.24 -2.81
CA VAL A 26 13.84 2.45 -3.93
C VAL A 26 14.42 1.03 -3.97
N HIS A 27 15.66 0.81 -3.50
CA HIS A 27 16.25 -0.53 -3.38
C HIS A 27 15.49 -1.46 -2.40
N GLY A 28 14.63 -0.89 -1.54
CA GLY A 28 13.70 -1.61 -0.68
C GLY A 28 12.52 -2.23 -1.44
N HIS A 29 12.31 -1.89 -2.72
CA HIS A 29 11.26 -2.48 -3.54
C HIS A 29 11.49 -3.98 -3.74
N ARG A 30 10.39 -4.72 -3.70
CA ARG A 30 10.30 -6.12 -4.12
C ARG A 30 9.30 -6.18 -5.23
N SER A 31 9.66 -6.82 -6.33
CA SER A 31 8.74 -7.01 -7.45
C SER A 31 8.94 -8.39 -8.03
N MET A 32 7.84 -9.00 -8.47
CA MET A 32 7.85 -10.29 -9.15
C MET A 32 6.88 -10.22 -10.32
N VAL A 33 7.26 -10.92 -11.38
CA VAL A 33 6.42 -11.14 -12.55
C VAL A 33 6.14 -12.64 -12.62
N GLY A 34 4.85 -12.99 -12.67
CA GLY A 34 4.38 -14.33 -12.99
C GLY A 34 3.90 -14.43 -14.43
N ASP A 35 3.13 -15.47 -14.73
CA ASP A 35 2.69 -15.74 -16.11
C ASP A 35 1.69 -14.69 -16.62
N ASP A 36 0.76 -14.25 -15.77
CA ASP A 36 -0.32 -13.31 -16.09
C ASP A 36 -0.53 -12.23 -15.01
N TRP A 37 0.43 -12.10 -14.09
CA TRP A 37 0.35 -11.18 -12.96
C TRP A 37 1.69 -10.53 -12.62
N ILE A 38 1.60 -9.40 -11.93
CA ILE A 38 2.74 -8.68 -11.35
C ILE A 38 2.42 -8.39 -9.88
N ALA A 39 3.40 -8.59 -9.00
CA ALA A 39 3.30 -8.20 -7.60
C ALA A 39 4.42 -7.23 -7.23
N SER A 40 4.13 -6.29 -6.34
CA SER A 40 5.11 -5.34 -5.83
C SER A 40 4.88 -5.05 -4.36
N ALA A 41 5.96 -4.91 -3.60
CA ALA A 41 5.92 -4.50 -2.20
C ALA A 41 7.08 -3.58 -1.85
N ILE A 42 6.87 -2.72 -0.87
CA ILE A 42 7.91 -1.82 -0.38
C ILE A 42 7.59 -1.34 1.03
N THR A 43 8.61 -1.22 1.88
CA THR A 43 8.60 -0.38 3.06
C THR A 43 9.37 0.90 2.81
N PHE A 44 8.88 2.00 3.36
CA PHE A 44 9.59 3.27 3.30
C PHE A 44 9.22 4.20 4.44
N GLU A 45 10.17 5.05 4.76
CA GLU A 45 10.04 6.13 5.72
C GLU A 45 9.84 7.43 4.93
N PRO A 46 8.61 7.97 4.94
CA PRO A 46 8.29 9.03 4.02
C PRO A 46 8.86 10.34 4.60
N ARG A 47 9.35 11.23 3.72
CA ARG A 47 10.05 12.47 4.12
C ARG A 47 9.33 13.70 3.61
N MET A 48 9.48 14.83 4.31
CA MET A 48 8.96 16.10 3.80
C MET A 48 9.54 16.40 2.42
N PRO A 49 8.79 17.08 1.52
CA PRO A 49 9.30 17.47 0.22
C PRO A 49 10.54 18.36 0.39
N TYR A 50 11.54 18.11 -0.44
CA TYR A 50 12.74 18.94 -0.54
C TYR A 50 13.10 19.09 -2.02
N TYR A 51 13.67 20.23 -2.40
CA TYR A 51 14.03 20.55 -3.78
C TYR A 51 15.48 21.06 -3.82
N GLY A 52 16.21 20.74 -4.90
CA GLY A 52 17.58 21.23 -5.16
C GLY A 52 18.68 20.46 -4.42
N ASN A 53 19.86 21.09 -4.28
CA ASN A 53 21.05 20.52 -3.63
C ASN A 53 20.99 20.50 -2.08
N ALA A 54 19.79 20.60 -1.51
CA ALA A 54 19.62 20.50 -0.06
C ALA A 54 19.79 19.04 0.37
N ALA A 55 20.47 18.82 1.50
CA ALA A 55 20.51 17.49 2.11
C ALA A 55 19.08 17.01 2.40
N ALA A 56 18.79 15.74 2.13
CA ALA A 56 17.47 15.17 2.35
C ALA A 56 17.08 15.31 3.83
N PRO A 57 15.87 15.81 4.14
CA PRO A 57 15.42 15.95 5.52
C PRO A 57 15.27 14.56 6.17
N PRO A 58 15.45 14.43 7.49
CA PRO A 58 15.29 13.16 8.16
C PRO A 58 13.84 12.65 8.04
N ALA A 59 13.69 11.32 8.09
CA ALA A 59 12.40 10.71 8.36
C ALA A 59 11.86 11.21 9.70
N LYS A 60 10.54 11.44 9.77
CA LYS A 60 9.89 12.03 10.95
C LYS A 60 9.13 11.00 11.80
N GLY A 61 9.68 9.79 11.90
CA GLY A 61 9.13 8.68 12.68
C GLY A 61 7.84 8.07 12.11
N HIS A 62 7.51 8.33 10.84
CA HIS A 62 6.42 7.64 10.14
C HIS A 62 7.00 6.50 9.31
N HIS A 63 6.27 5.40 9.23
CA HIS A 63 6.64 4.20 8.49
C HIS A 63 5.47 3.77 7.63
N ASN A 64 5.76 3.32 6.41
CA ASN A 64 4.74 2.80 5.51
C ASN A 64 5.17 1.45 4.95
N ALA A 65 4.18 0.61 4.70
CA ALA A 65 4.33 -0.56 3.85
C ALA A 65 3.22 -0.57 2.80
N GLN A 66 3.57 -0.94 1.59
CA GLN A 66 2.63 -1.15 0.50
C GLN A 66 2.80 -2.54 -0.11
N LEU A 67 1.69 -3.11 -0.54
CA LEU A 67 1.63 -4.39 -1.24
C LEU A 67 0.60 -4.28 -2.36
N TRP A 68 1.03 -4.56 -3.58
CA TRP A 68 0.25 -4.41 -4.81
C TRP A 68 0.31 -5.68 -5.64
N PHE A 69 -0.79 -5.99 -6.29
CA PHE A 69 -0.96 -7.10 -7.23
C PHE A 69 -1.75 -6.62 -8.43
N ALA A 70 -1.27 -6.91 -9.64
CA ALA A 70 -1.92 -6.53 -10.88
C ALA A 70 -2.02 -7.73 -11.83
N THR A 71 -3.09 -7.73 -12.61
CA THR A 71 -3.30 -8.64 -13.74
C THR A 71 -3.71 -7.82 -14.96
N GLY A 72 -3.95 -8.47 -16.10
CA GLY A 72 -4.53 -7.80 -17.28
C GLY A 72 -5.91 -7.15 -17.03
N LYS A 73 -6.60 -7.50 -15.94
CA LYS A 73 -7.96 -7.00 -15.62
C LYS A 73 -7.98 -5.84 -14.62
N GLY A 74 -6.85 -5.51 -14.00
CA GLY A 74 -6.79 -4.46 -13.00
C GLY A 74 -5.71 -4.67 -11.94
N ILE A 75 -5.70 -3.78 -10.97
CA ILE A 75 -4.75 -3.75 -9.85
C ILE A 75 -5.51 -3.70 -8.53
N ALA A 76 -4.98 -4.39 -7.53
CA ALA A 76 -5.44 -4.35 -6.15
C ALA A 76 -4.23 -4.22 -5.23
N GLY A 77 -4.35 -3.46 -4.16
CA GLY A 77 -3.27 -3.36 -3.19
C GLY A 77 -3.70 -2.66 -1.92
N TRP A 78 -2.79 -2.65 -0.97
CA TRP A 78 -3.01 -2.13 0.36
C TRP A 78 -1.82 -1.33 0.82
N MET A 79 -2.10 -0.22 1.47
CA MET A 79 -1.12 0.61 2.15
C MET A 79 -1.44 0.65 3.64
N ILE A 80 -0.43 0.40 4.47
CA ILE A 80 -0.49 0.64 5.91
C ILE A 80 0.56 1.69 6.27
N SER A 81 0.21 2.52 7.24
CA SER A 81 1.06 3.54 7.83
C SER A 81 0.98 3.44 9.35
N TRP A 82 2.11 3.60 10.01
CA TRP A 82 2.19 3.70 11.46
C TRP A 82 3.27 4.71 11.85
N LYS A 83 3.27 5.10 13.12
CA LYS A 83 4.19 6.11 13.65
C LYS A 83 4.89 5.61 14.91
N ASP A 84 6.14 6.02 15.07
CA ASP A 84 6.91 5.85 16.31
C ASP A 84 6.38 6.78 17.42
N ASP A 85 6.82 6.53 18.66
CA ASP A 85 6.50 7.39 19.81
C ASP A 85 7.00 8.83 19.65
N THR A 86 8.08 9.02 18.89
CA THR A 86 8.73 10.32 18.66
C THR A 86 8.29 11.00 17.38
N ALA A 87 7.36 10.38 16.64
CA ALA A 87 6.92 10.88 15.36
C ALA A 87 6.21 12.23 15.49
N ILE A 88 6.28 13.05 14.44
CA ILE A 88 5.47 14.26 14.40
C ILE A 88 3.98 13.93 14.44
N ASN A 89 3.21 14.78 15.12
CA ASN A 89 1.75 14.67 15.18
C ASN A 89 1.11 15.03 13.82
N ALA A 90 1.07 14.06 12.92
CA ALA A 90 0.44 14.16 11.61
C ALA A 90 -0.50 12.97 11.37
N VAL A 91 -1.66 13.23 10.76
CA VAL A 91 -2.64 12.18 10.43
C VAL A 91 -2.25 11.53 9.10
N PRO A 92 -2.11 10.20 9.02
CA PRO A 92 -1.87 9.52 7.76
C PRO A 92 -3.10 9.68 6.85
N ARG A 93 -2.86 10.10 5.61
CA ARG A 93 -3.87 10.23 4.57
C ARG A 93 -3.33 9.68 3.26
N GLY A 94 -4.21 9.00 2.51
CA GLY A 94 -3.92 8.57 1.15
C GLY A 94 -4.08 9.72 0.18
N TYR A 95 -3.20 9.78 -0.81
CA TYR A 95 -3.28 10.70 -1.93
C TYR A 95 -3.39 9.91 -3.23
N VAL A 96 -4.35 10.26 -4.08
CA VAL A 96 -4.52 9.62 -5.38
C VAL A 96 -4.54 10.70 -6.45
N SER A 97 -3.59 10.61 -7.40
CA SER A 97 -3.55 11.44 -8.61
C SER A 97 -4.10 10.64 -9.78
N LEU A 98 -4.97 11.28 -10.57
CA LEU A 98 -5.72 10.67 -11.66
C LEU A 98 -5.53 11.48 -12.96
N GLY A 99 -5.75 10.84 -14.11
CA GLY A 99 -5.65 11.50 -15.42
C GLY A 99 -6.83 12.43 -15.72
N ASP A 100 -8.00 12.09 -15.20
CA ASP A 100 -9.30 12.71 -15.45
C ASP A 100 -9.99 13.11 -14.15
N GLN A 101 -11.06 13.92 -14.28
CA GLN A 101 -11.84 14.37 -13.14
C GLN A 101 -12.54 13.22 -12.41
N PRO A 102 -12.28 13.02 -11.11
CA PRO A 102 -12.89 11.96 -10.35
C PRO A 102 -14.35 12.29 -10.00
N VAL A 103 -15.22 11.31 -10.22
CA VAL A 103 -16.60 11.30 -9.71
C VAL A 103 -16.67 10.25 -8.60
N ILE A 104 -16.92 10.71 -7.37
CA ILE A 104 -17.05 9.83 -6.19
C ILE A 104 -18.53 9.43 -6.06
N SER A 105 -18.77 8.14 -5.88
CA SER A 105 -20.09 7.53 -5.72
C SER A 105 -20.16 6.67 -4.46
N ALA A 106 -21.35 6.14 -4.16
CA ALA A 106 -21.59 5.33 -2.97
C ALA A 106 -20.62 4.13 -2.87
N GLY A 107 -20.27 3.75 -1.64
CA GLY A 107 -19.36 2.64 -1.38
C GLY A 107 -17.90 2.92 -1.75
N ASN A 108 -17.48 4.19 -1.68
CA ASN A 108 -16.11 4.63 -1.95
C ASN A 108 -15.62 4.29 -3.37
N ARG A 109 -16.55 4.25 -4.33
CA ARG A 109 -16.26 4.03 -5.74
C ARG A 109 -15.98 5.34 -6.45
N ILE A 110 -14.95 5.34 -7.28
CA ILE A 110 -14.46 6.51 -8.01
C ILE A 110 -14.41 6.14 -9.49
N THR A 111 -14.95 7.00 -10.35
CA THR A 111 -14.75 6.90 -11.80
C THR A 111 -13.98 8.12 -12.27
N ALA A 112 -12.94 7.90 -13.07
CA ALA A 112 -12.13 8.95 -13.70
C ALA A 112 -11.85 8.53 -15.15
N GLY A 113 -12.58 9.13 -16.10
CA GLY A 113 -12.53 8.72 -17.51
C GLY A 113 -12.95 7.26 -17.67
N LYS A 114 -12.05 6.44 -18.25
CA LYS A 114 -12.25 4.99 -18.42
C LYS A 114 -11.70 4.14 -17.28
N LEU A 115 -11.27 4.77 -16.19
CA LEU A 115 -10.74 4.08 -15.01
C LEU A 115 -11.80 4.09 -13.91
N ASN A 116 -12.04 2.91 -13.34
CA ASN A 116 -12.82 2.75 -12.13
C ASN A 116 -11.89 2.37 -10.97
N LEU A 117 -12.15 2.91 -9.79
CA LEU A 117 -11.44 2.58 -8.56
C LEU A 117 -12.43 2.35 -7.42
N GLN A 118 -12.01 1.59 -6.42
CA GLN A 118 -12.70 1.47 -5.16
C GLN A 118 -11.68 1.47 -4.03
N VAL A 119 -11.95 2.29 -3.02
CA VAL A 119 -11.16 2.36 -1.79
C VAL A 119 -11.89 1.61 -0.69
N VAL A 120 -11.18 0.74 0.01
CA VAL A 120 -11.73 -0.14 1.06
C VAL A 120 -10.89 -0.07 2.33
N GLY A 121 -11.46 -0.47 3.46
CA GLY A 121 -10.76 -0.58 4.74
C GLY A 121 -11.49 0.10 5.87
N ASN A 122 -11.40 -0.49 7.06
CA ASN A 122 -12.16 -0.08 8.24
C ASN A 122 -11.72 1.28 8.81
N HIS A 123 -10.55 1.75 8.39
CA HIS A 123 -9.99 3.03 8.76
C HIS A 123 -10.49 4.16 7.84
N VAL A 124 -11.02 3.85 6.65
CA VAL A 124 -11.43 4.89 5.70
C VAL A 124 -12.67 5.63 6.22
N THR A 125 -12.50 6.89 6.61
CA THR A 125 -13.58 7.74 7.14
C THR A 125 -14.22 8.59 6.05
N GLN A 126 -13.42 9.08 5.09
CA GLN A 126 -13.90 9.96 4.04
C GLN A 126 -12.99 9.91 2.81
N ILE A 127 -13.57 10.13 1.63
CA ILE A 127 -12.84 10.42 0.40
C ILE A 127 -13.31 11.79 -0.10
N THR A 128 -12.38 12.70 -0.32
CA THR A 128 -12.70 14.07 -0.75
C THR A 128 -11.89 14.44 -1.97
N PRO A 129 -12.51 15.09 -2.98
CA PRO A 129 -11.74 15.69 -4.05
C PRO A 129 -10.89 16.84 -3.48
N PHE A 130 -9.66 16.93 -3.95
CA PHE A 130 -8.77 18.05 -3.65
C PHE A 130 -8.78 19.07 -4.77
N ASN A 131 -8.69 18.58 -6.01
CA ASN A 131 -8.80 19.38 -7.23
C ASN A 131 -9.37 18.51 -8.37
N GLU A 132 -9.29 19.00 -9.61
CA GLU A 132 -9.81 18.32 -10.79
C GLU A 132 -9.16 16.97 -11.09
N LYS A 133 -8.05 16.59 -10.45
CA LYS A 133 -7.32 15.34 -10.75
C LYS A 133 -6.84 14.61 -9.52
N GLU A 134 -7.17 15.09 -8.33
CA GLU A 134 -6.57 14.64 -7.09
C GLU A 134 -7.63 14.38 -6.02
N LEU A 135 -7.44 13.30 -5.26
CA LEU A 135 -8.31 12.87 -4.17
C LEU A 135 -7.52 12.63 -2.90
N TRP A 136 -8.14 12.93 -1.76
CA TRP A 136 -7.67 12.53 -0.44
C TRP A 136 -8.50 11.36 0.09
N VAL A 137 -7.81 10.39 0.70
CA VAL A 137 -8.40 9.29 1.48
C VAL A 137 -8.06 9.51 2.95
N HIS A 138 -9.07 9.72 3.79
CA HIS A 138 -8.92 9.97 5.23
C HIS A 138 -9.06 8.66 6.01
N LEU A 139 -8.13 8.37 6.95
CA LEU A 139 -7.97 7.04 7.59
C LEU A 139 -8.32 6.98 9.09
N SER A 140 -8.67 8.08 9.73
CA SER A 140 -9.13 8.10 11.12
C SER A 140 -9.60 9.50 11.48
N ASP A 141 -10.11 9.68 12.70
CA ASP A 141 -10.39 11.00 13.25
C ASP A 141 -9.15 11.91 13.18
N ASN A 142 -9.41 13.20 12.96
CA ASN A 142 -8.41 14.23 12.63
C ASN A 142 -7.46 14.60 13.79
N ASN A 143 -7.39 13.80 14.86
CA ASN A 143 -6.52 14.07 16.01
C ASN A 143 -5.32 13.11 16.03
N PRO A 144 -4.17 13.50 15.45
CA PRO A 144 -3.01 12.62 15.41
C PRO A 144 -2.38 12.35 16.79
N ALA A 145 -2.67 13.18 17.80
CA ALA A 145 -2.20 12.96 19.17
C ALA A 145 -2.94 11.82 19.88
N SER A 146 -4.14 11.43 19.43
CA SER A 146 -4.89 10.31 20.00
C SER A 146 -4.56 8.96 19.36
N ILE A 147 -3.74 8.93 18.30
CA ILE A 147 -3.33 7.68 17.65
C ILE A 147 -2.10 7.13 18.41
N PRO A 148 -2.20 5.95 19.05
CA PRO A 148 -1.05 5.34 19.71
C PRO A 148 0.07 5.03 18.72
N ALA A 149 1.32 5.04 19.19
CA ALA A 149 2.43 4.56 18.37
C ALA A 149 2.21 3.11 17.93
N ASN A 150 2.81 2.75 16.80
CA ASN A 150 2.72 1.42 16.19
C ASN A 150 1.28 0.95 15.87
N THR A 151 0.28 1.84 15.89
CA THR A 151 -1.07 1.53 15.43
C THR A 151 -1.09 1.52 13.90
N PRO A 152 -1.32 0.38 13.24
CA PRO A 152 -1.39 0.34 11.79
C PRO A 152 -2.70 0.95 11.32
N LEU A 153 -2.61 2.01 10.52
CA LEU A 153 -3.73 2.64 9.82
C LEU A 153 -3.54 2.45 8.33
N GLY A 154 -4.57 1.99 7.63
CA GLY A 154 -4.40 1.66 6.23
C GLY A 154 -5.69 1.52 5.47
N TYR A 155 -5.54 1.47 4.16
CA TYR A 155 -6.63 1.26 3.22
C TYR A 155 -6.17 0.38 2.07
N GLY A 156 -7.14 -0.31 1.50
CA GLY A 156 -7.03 -0.99 0.25
C GLY A 156 -7.51 -0.12 -0.90
N MET A 157 -6.93 -0.31 -2.07
CA MET A 157 -7.40 0.28 -3.31
C MET A 157 -7.37 -0.76 -4.41
N THR A 158 -8.47 -0.88 -5.13
CA THR A 158 -8.57 -1.66 -6.37
C THR A 158 -8.93 -0.72 -7.51
N ALA A 159 -8.36 -0.94 -8.69
CA ALA A 159 -8.62 -0.17 -9.89
C ALA A 159 -8.71 -1.10 -11.12
N TRP A 160 -9.66 -0.83 -12.00
CA TRP A 160 -9.97 -1.65 -13.17
C TRP A 160 -10.46 -0.77 -14.31
N PRO A 161 -10.23 -1.16 -15.57
CA PRO A 161 -10.71 -0.41 -16.71
C PRO A 161 -12.24 -0.53 -16.84
N ASP A 162 -12.84 0.41 -17.57
CA ASP A 162 -14.25 0.35 -17.94
C ASP A 162 -14.58 -0.95 -18.70
N GLY A 163 -15.74 -1.54 -18.39
CA GLY A 163 -16.15 -2.86 -18.89
C GLY A 163 -15.61 -4.06 -18.10
N GLU A 164 -14.64 -3.88 -17.20
CA GLU A 164 -14.17 -4.94 -16.29
C GLU A 164 -14.87 -4.87 -14.92
N SER A 165 -14.69 -5.93 -14.13
CA SER A 165 -15.18 -6.00 -12.74
C SER A 165 -14.09 -5.63 -11.73
N PRO A 166 -14.47 -5.09 -10.54
CA PRO A 166 -13.51 -4.79 -9.50
C PRO A 166 -12.73 -6.04 -9.07
N VAL A 167 -11.39 -5.92 -9.03
CA VAL A 167 -10.54 -6.95 -8.45
C VAL A 167 -10.85 -7.04 -6.96
N GLN A 168 -11.43 -8.17 -6.53
CA GLN A 168 -11.80 -8.39 -5.14
C GLN A 168 -10.55 -8.66 -4.31
N MET A 169 -10.41 -7.94 -3.21
CA MET A 169 -9.25 -8.04 -2.32
C MET A 169 -9.68 -7.98 -0.87
N THR A 170 -9.04 -8.82 -0.05
CA THR A 170 -9.25 -8.87 1.38
C THR A 170 -7.89 -8.81 2.08
N ARG A 171 -7.75 -7.88 3.03
CA ARG A 171 -6.63 -7.90 3.97
C ARG A 171 -6.89 -8.96 5.04
N ILE A 172 -5.90 -9.81 5.26
CA ILE A 172 -5.89 -10.72 6.40
C ILE A 172 -5.13 -10.02 7.52
N GLU A 173 -5.78 -9.78 8.66
CA GLU A 173 -5.15 -9.14 9.81
C GLU A 173 -4.06 -10.04 10.40
N HIS A 174 -2.90 -9.44 10.66
CA HIS A 174 -1.73 -10.10 11.21
C HIS A 174 -0.84 -9.05 11.87
N ASP A 175 -0.23 -9.39 13.02
CA ASP A 175 0.52 -8.43 13.84
C ASP A 175 1.77 -7.87 13.16
N SER A 176 2.40 -8.68 12.30
CA SER A 176 3.71 -8.35 11.71
C SER A 176 3.79 -8.46 10.19
N LEU A 177 2.75 -8.96 9.52
CA LEU A 177 2.77 -9.20 8.08
C LEU A 177 1.69 -8.37 7.41
N LEU A 178 2.01 -7.81 6.25
CA LEU A 178 0.99 -7.28 5.35
C LEU A 178 0.55 -8.42 4.43
N ILE A 179 -0.67 -8.91 4.65
CA ILE A 179 -1.22 -10.06 3.93
C ILE A 179 -2.43 -9.63 3.10
N LEU A 180 -2.41 -9.94 1.81
CA LEU A 180 -3.54 -9.71 0.91
C LEU A 180 -3.94 -11.00 0.20
N LYS A 181 -5.24 -11.30 0.25
CA LYS A 181 -5.87 -12.31 -0.60
C LYS A 181 -6.59 -11.58 -1.73
N VAL A 182 -6.22 -11.87 -2.98
CA VAL A 182 -6.78 -11.24 -4.17
C VAL A 182 -7.49 -12.30 -5.01
N ALA A 183 -8.77 -12.12 -5.32
CA ALA A 183 -9.50 -13.05 -6.16
C ALA A 183 -9.00 -12.96 -7.61
N THR A 184 -8.62 -14.10 -8.18
CA THR A 184 -8.11 -14.22 -9.55
C THR A 184 -9.02 -15.05 -10.46
N GLY A 185 -10.00 -15.74 -9.89
CA GLY A 185 -11.02 -16.51 -10.61
C GLY A 185 -12.27 -16.69 -9.74
N SER A 186 -13.24 -17.47 -10.23
CA SER A 186 -14.47 -17.78 -9.48
C SER A 186 -14.21 -18.59 -8.20
N GLU A 187 -13.16 -19.43 -8.21
CA GLU A 187 -12.83 -20.34 -7.11
C GLU A 187 -11.38 -20.22 -6.64
N THR A 188 -10.60 -19.34 -7.27
CA THR A 188 -9.17 -19.17 -6.97
C THR A 188 -8.84 -17.75 -6.53
N SER A 189 -7.85 -17.66 -5.67
CA SER A 189 -7.23 -16.42 -5.23
C SER A 189 -5.71 -16.52 -5.33
N THR A 190 -5.06 -15.38 -5.24
CA THR A 190 -3.62 -15.26 -4.99
C THR A 190 -3.42 -14.69 -3.60
N LEU A 191 -2.60 -15.35 -2.79
CA LEU A 191 -2.19 -14.85 -1.48
C LEU A 191 -0.83 -14.15 -1.62
N LEU A 192 -0.77 -12.92 -1.15
CA LEU A 192 0.45 -12.13 -1.06
C LEU A 192 0.80 -11.92 0.41
N LEU A 193 2.07 -12.10 0.75
CA LEU A 193 2.60 -11.81 2.07
C LEU A 193 3.83 -10.92 1.91
N TYR A 194 3.86 -9.84 2.67
CA TYR A 194 5.02 -8.99 2.78
C TYR A 194 5.40 -8.83 4.25
N ASN A 195 6.67 -9.02 4.56
CA ASN A 195 7.19 -8.81 5.91
C ASN A 195 7.89 -7.45 6.00
N PRO A 196 7.20 -6.42 6.51
CA PRO A 196 7.80 -5.10 6.70
C PRO A 196 8.72 -5.00 7.93
N THR A 197 8.83 -6.04 8.76
CA THR A 197 9.61 -6.01 10.00
C THR A 197 11.07 -6.40 9.78
N ASP A 198 11.90 -6.16 10.81
CA ASP A 198 13.33 -6.46 10.78
C ASP A 198 13.70 -7.91 11.11
N THR A 199 12.71 -8.75 11.39
CA THR A 199 12.90 -10.15 11.77
C THR A 199 12.10 -11.09 10.89
N ALA A 200 12.53 -12.34 10.75
CA ALA A 200 11.72 -13.35 10.09
C ALA A 200 10.44 -13.63 10.89
N VAL A 201 9.32 -13.85 10.19
CA VAL A 201 8.01 -14.12 10.78
C VAL A 201 7.44 -15.38 10.16
N ASN A 202 6.86 -16.25 10.98
CA ASN A 202 6.19 -17.46 10.51
C ASN A 202 4.71 -17.18 10.28
N TYR A 203 4.23 -17.51 9.08
CA TYR A 203 2.82 -17.49 8.74
C TYR A 203 2.27 -18.91 8.79
N ALA A 204 1.40 -19.17 9.77
CA ALA A 204 0.64 -20.42 9.85
C ALA A 204 -0.56 -20.33 8.89
N SER A 205 -0.47 -20.99 7.75
CA SER A 205 -1.58 -21.03 6.79
C SER A 205 -2.58 -22.12 7.16
N THR A 206 -3.87 -21.83 6.97
CA THR A 206 -4.91 -22.87 6.94
C THR A 206 -4.94 -23.61 5.59
N LEU A 207 -4.19 -23.13 4.60
CA LEU A 207 -4.04 -23.80 3.32
C LEU A 207 -3.28 -25.12 3.51
N THR A 208 -3.83 -26.21 3.00
CA THR A 208 -3.24 -27.54 3.05
C THR A 208 -2.67 -27.92 1.68
N GLY A 209 -1.66 -28.79 1.68
CA GLY A 209 -1.00 -29.27 0.46
C GLY A 209 0.24 -28.48 0.05
N GLU A 210 0.82 -28.89 -1.07
CA GLU A 210 1.95 -28.22 -1.70
C GLU A 210 1.43 -27.20 -2.72
N SER A 211 2.03 -26.01 -2.73
CA SER A 211 1.77 -25.03 -3.78
C SER A 211 3.07 -24.41 -4.28
N ARG A 212 2.98 -23.82 -5.46
CA ARG A 212 4.07 -23.03 -6.03
C ARG A 212 4.14 -21.70 -5.28
N VAL A 213 5.27 -21.46 -4.63
CA VAL A 213 5.55 -20.25 -3.87
C VAL A 213 6.62 -19.45 -4.60
N TYR A 214 6.29 -18.19 -4.90
CA TYR A 214 7.20 -17.21 -5.46
C TYR A 214 7.71 -16.32 -4.34
N ARG A 215 9.00 -16.05 -4.31
CA ARG A 215 9.65 -15.25 -3.26
C ARG A 215 10.57 -14.23 -3.88
N CYS A 216 10.58 -13.02 -3.33
CA CYS A 216 11.48 -11.95 -3.72
C CYS A 216 12.07 -11.28 -2.48
N HIS A 217 13.40 -11.38 -2.33
CA HIS A 217 14.12 -10.84 -1.15
C HIS A 217 14.94 -9.59 -1.46
N ILE A 218 15.34 -9.38 -2.72
CA ILE A 218 16.04 -8.19 -3.21
C ILE A 218 15.43 -7.76 -4.54
N GLN A 219 15.53 -6.48 -4.89
CA GLN A 219 15.07 -5.99 -6.19
C GLN A 219 15.95 -6.55 -7.33
N GLY A 220 15.33 -6.91 -8.46
CA GLY A 220 16.03 -7.31 -9.70
C GLY A 220 15.81 -8.77 -10.09
N ALA A 221 16.20 -9.13 -11.33
CA ALA A 221 15.93 -10.44 -11.93
C ALA A 221 16.51 -11.62 -11.13
N ASN A 222 17.59 -11.40 -10.38
CA ASN A 222 18.23 -12.42 -9.54
C ASN A 222 17.64 -12.49 -8.11
N GLY A 223 16.72 -11.60 -7.77
CA GLY A 223 16.11 -11.52 -6.45
C GLY A 223 14.85 -12.37 -6.28
N GLN A 224 14.31 -12.87 -7.39
CA GLN A 224 13.14 -13.75 -7.45
C GLN A 224 13.57 -15.22 -7.44
N SER A 225 12.94 -16.01 -6.58
CA SER A 225 13.05 -17.47 -6.55
C SER A 225 11.67 -18.10 -6.55
N GLN A 226 11.55 -19.26 -7.17
CA GLN A 226 10.32 -20.07 -7.18
C GLN A 226 10.63 -21.44 -6.57
N GLN A 227 9.77 -21.91 -5.68
CA GLN A 227 9.88 -23.22 -5.08
C GLN A 227 8.49 -23.82 -4.80
N VAL A 228 8.42 -25.15 -4.76
CA VAL A 228 7.22 -25.86 -4.30
C VAL A 228 7.40 -26.10 -2.81
N GLU A 229 6.45 -25.65 -1.99
CA GLU A 229 6.53 -25.73 -0.54
C GLU A 229 5.19 -26.18 0.06
N SER A 230 5.25 -26.89 1.18
CA SER A 230 4.08 -27.14 2.02
C SER A 230 3.66 -25.85 2.72
N LEU A 231 2.38 -25.51 2.65
CA LEU A 231 1.86 -24.22 3.10
C LEU A 231 1.58 -24.14 4.60
N GLY A 232 1.65 -25.26 5.33
CA GLY A 232 1.22 -25.32 6.74
C GLY A 232 1.97 -24.37 7.68
N ASN A 233 3.25 -24.07 7.39
CA ASN A 233 3.99 -23.03 8.08
C ASN A 233 5.04 -22.41 7.15
N LEU A 234 4.84 -21.15 6.78
CA LEU A 234 5.71 -20.43 5.86
C LEU A 234 6.54 -19.39 6.61
N ALA A 235 7.87 -19.58 6.64
CA ALA A 235 8.78 -18.53 7.06
C ALA A 235 8.83 -17.42 6.01
N VAL A 236 8.56 -16.18 6.43
CA VAL A 236 8.67 -14.97 5.61
C VAL A 236 9.80 -14.12 6.17
N ASN A 237 10.91 -14.04 5.45
CA ASN A 237 12.09 -13.29 5.89
C ASN A 237 11.84 -11.78 5.89
N ARG A 238 12.63 -11.02 6.66
CA ARG A 238 12.63 -9.55 6.64
C ARG A 238 12.61 -9.02 5.20
N GLY A 239 11.70 -8.09 4.92
CA GLY A 239 11.59 -7.41 3.63
C GLY A 239 11.30 -8.35 2.45
N GLN A 240 10.88 -9.59 2.71
CA GLN A 240 10.55 -10.55 1.67
C GLN A 240 9.10 -10.38 1.22
N LEU A 241 8.91 -10.36 -0.09
CA LEU A 241 7.60 -10.54 -0.73
C LEU A 241 7.43 -12.01 -1.09
N VAL A 242 6.31 -12.60 -0.71
CA VAL A 242 5.91 -13.97 -1.04
C VAL A 242 4.57 -13.92 -1.76
N VAL A 243 4.45 -14.67 -2.86
CA VAL A 243 3.21 -14.78 -3.65
C VAL A 243 2.89 -16.24 -3.88
N ILE A 244 1.64 -16.61 -3.59
CA ILE A 244 1.12 -17.97 -3.67
C ILE A 244 -0.14 -17.91 -4.54
N PRO A 245 -0.03 -18.15 -5.85
CA PRO A 245 -1.18 -18.13 -6.74
C PRO A 245 -2.02 -19.41 -6.61
N GLY A 246 -3.28 -19.33 -7.05
CA GLY A 246 -4.15 -20.49 -7.21
C GLY A 246 -4.63 -21.12 -5.91
N VAL A 247 -4.66 -20.36 -4.80
CA VAL A 247 -5.22 -20.85 -3.54
C VAL A 247 -6.74 -20.91 -3.64
N ALA A 248 -7.37 -21.98 -3.15
CA ALA A 248 -8.82 -22.09 -3.12
C ALA A 248 -9.44 -20.96 -2.28
N GLN A 249 -10.61 -20.47 -2.69
CA GLN A 249 -11.33 -19.41 -1.97
C GLN A 249 -11.82 -19.85 -0.60
#